data_AF-A0A813XNS3-F1
#
_entry.id   AF-A0A813XNS3-F1
#
_cell.length_a   1.000
_cell.length_b   1.000
_cell.length_c   1.000
_cell.angle_alpha   90.00
_cell.angle_beta   90.00
_cell.angle_gamma   90.00
#
_symmetry.space_group_name_H-M   'P 1'
#
loop_
_entity.id
_entity.type
_entity.pdbx_description
1 polymer ?
#
loop_
_entity_poly.entity_id
_entity_poly.type
_entity_poly.pdbx_seq_one_letter_code
_entity_poly.pdbx_strand_id
1 'polypeptide(L)'
;MTRDIAEYFIERCKRLRQANDIEGALQRLYWAKRLWRQYDKMDQNISTDEPRPVKESQKMKEINKLIEEIESELPKSGSDEDAANSDDDCVQSSEPTG
;
A
#
# COMPACT_ATOMS: atom_id res chain seq x y z
N MET A 1 7.84 -13.84 19.69
CA MET A 1 6.74 -12.88 19.93
C MET A 1 6.43 -12.04 18.68
N THR A 2 7.31 -11.14 18.21
CA THR A 2 7.01 -10.28 17.03
C THR A 2 6.69 -11.07 15.77
N ARG A 3 7.40 -12.17 15.55
CA ARG A 3 7.13 -13.13 14.47
C ARG A 3 5.72 -13.73 14.58
N ASP A 4 5.37 -14.25 15.76
CA ASP A 4 4.09 -14.93 16.00
C ASP A 4 2.90 -13.97 15.81
N ILE A 5 3.04 -12.72 16.26
CA ILE A 5 2.02 -11.68 16.06
C ILE A 5 1.86 -11.34 14.58
N ALA A 6 2.95 -11.29 13.81
CA ALA A 6 2.89 -11.05 12.39
C ALA A 6 2.27 -12.23 11.63
N GLU A 7 2.57 -13.48 12.02
CA GLU A 7 1.91 -14.68 11.49
C GLU A 7 0.40 -14.66 11.79
N TYR A 8 -0.01 -14.27 13.00
CA TYR A 8 -1.42 -14.08 13.36
C TYR A 8 -2.13 -13.08 12.44
N PHE A 9 -1.49 -11.96 12.10
CA PHE A 9 -2.10 -10.98 11.19
C PHE A 9 -2.24 -11.52 9.75
N ILE A 10 -1.29 -12.32 9.27
CA ILE A 10 -1.38 -12.99 7.97
C ILE A 10 -2.56 -13.98 7.96
N GLU A 11 -2.73 -14.76 9.02
CA GLU A 11 -3.88 -15.67 9.12
C GLU A 11 -5.21 -14.91 9.22
N ARG A 12 -5.25 -13.82 9.99
CA ARG A 12 -6.44 -13.00 10.12
C ARG A 12 -6.83 -12.37 8.79
N CYS A 13 -5.85 -11.91 8.00
CA CYS A 13 -6.08 -11.44 6.63
C CYS A 13 -6.81 -12.48 5.78
N LYS A 14 -6.37 -13.74 5.79
CA LYS A 14 -7.03 -14.82 5.01
C LYS A 14 -8.51 -14.97 5.36
N ARG A 15 -8.85 -14.89 6.65
CA ARG A 15 -10.25 -14.98 7.12
C ARG A 15 -11.08 -13.76 6.70
N LEU A 16 -10.50 -12.56 6.75
CA LEU A 16 -11.17 -11.33 6.32
C LEU A 16 -11.41 -11.31 4.82
N ARG A 17 -10.42 -11.74 4.01
CA ARG A 17 -10.57 -11.91 2.56
C ARG A 17 -11.68 -12.92 2.22
N GLN A 18 -11.76 -14.05 2.94
CA GLN A 18 -12.87 -15.01 2.78
C GLN A 18 -14.22 -14.41 3.16
N ALA A 19 -14.26 -13.48 4.11
CA ALA A 19 -15.46 -12.73 4.49
C ALA A 19 -15.75 -11.53 3.57
N ASN A 20 -15.02 -11.39 2.46
CA ASN A 20 -15.10 -10.28 1.51
C ASN A 20 -14.78 -8.89 2.11
N ASP A 21 -14.11 -8.86 3.27
CA ASP A 21 -13.59 -7.64 3.91
C ASP A 21 -12.16 -7.40 3.40
N ILE A 22 -12.06 -6.92 2.16
CA ILE A 22 -10.78 -6.71 1.45
C ILE A 22 -9.95 -5.60 2.11
N GLU A 23 -10.58 -4.49 2.49
CA GLU A 23 -9.90 -3.39 3.19
C GLU A 23 -9.35 -3.84 4.56
N GLY A 24 -10.16 -4.56 5.35
CA GLY A 24 -9.73 -5.10 6.62
C GLY A 24 -8.60 -6.11 6.46
N ALA A 25 -8.66 -6.97 5.44
CA ALA A 25 -7.60 -7.91 5.09
C ALA A 25 -6.28 -7.19 4.78
N LEU A 26 -6.36 -6.15 3.95
CA LEU A 26 -5.22 -5.33 3.55
C LEU A 26 -4.57 -4.63 4.75
N GLN A 27 -5.38 -4.02 5.62
CA GLN A 27 -4.88 -3.40 6.85
C GLN A 27 -4.08 -4.42 7.68
N ARG A 28 -4.56 -5.67 7.83
CA ARG A 28 -3.83 -6.69 8.59
C ARG A 28 -2.50 -7.06 7.94
N LEU A 29 -2.42 -7.13 6.61
CA LEU A 29 -1.13 -7.36 5.95
C LEU A 29 -0.15 -6.21 6.14
N TYR A 30 -0.61 -4.95 6.17
CA TYR A 30 0.26 -3.82 6.48
C TYR A 30 0.82 -3.89 7.91
N TRP A 31 0.02 -4.32 8.89
CA TRP A 31 0.51 -4.61 10.25
C TRP A 31 1.51 -5.75 10.26
N ALA A 32 1.23 -6.86 9.56
CA ALA A 32 2.15 -7.98 9.43
C ALA A 32 3.49 -7.54 8.82
N LYS A 33 3.48 -6.76 7.72
CA LYS A 33 4.66 -6.20 7.07
C LYS A 33 5.50 -5.36 8.03
N ARG A 34 4.88 -4.45 8.78
CA ARG A 34 5.58 -3.59 9.74
C ARG A 34 6.28 -4.41 10.83
N LEU A 35 5.57 -5.40 11.40
CA LEU A 35 6.11 -6.27 12.43
C LEU A 35 7.21 -7.19 11.88
N TRP A 36 7.03 -7.73 10.67
CA TRP A 36 8.04 -8.58 10.04
C TRP A 36 9.32 -7.81 9.74
N ARG A 37 9.23 -6.53 9.39
CA ARG A 37 10.41 -5.68 9.19
C ARG A 37 11.17 -5.47 10.49
N GLN A 38 10.46 -5.32 11.62
CA GLN A 38 11.10 -5.25 12.94
C GLN A 38 11.72 -6.60 13.33
N TYR A 39 11.07 -7.70 12.98
CA TYR A 39 11.65 -9.03 13.16
C TYR A 39 12.95 -9.19 12.37
N ASP A 40 12.97 -8.84 11.07
CA ASP A 40 14.16 -8.92 10.23
C ASP A 40 15.31 -8.04 10.77
N LYS A 41 15.00 -6.89 11.39
CA LYS A 41 16.00 -6.06 12.11
C LYS A 41 16.60 -6.80 13.29
N MET A 42 15.76 -7.35 14.16
CA MET A 42 16.21 -8.09 15.35
C MET A 42 17.03 -9.32 14.97
N ASP A 43 16.62 -10.05 13.94
CA ASP A 43 17.33 -11.22 13.41
C ASP A 43 18.73 -10.86 12.88
N GLN A 44 18.87 -9.67 12.29
CA GLN A 44 20.15 -9.12 11.84
C GLN A 44 20.92 -8.37 12.93
N ASN A 45 20.46 -8.42 14.19
CA ASN A 45 21.03 -7.72 15.34
C ASN A 45 21.14 -6.19 15.13
N ILE A 46 20.22 -5.62 14.35
CA ILE A 46 20.06 -4.20 14.09
C ILE A 46 19.04 -3.66 15.09
N SER A 47 19.34 -2.52 15.72
CA SER A 47 18.38 -1.88 16.62
C SER A 47 17.11 -1.45 15.86
N THR A 48 15.95 -1.61 16.49
CA THR A 48 14.67 -1.29 15.86
C THR A 48 14.55 0.19 15.48
N ASP A 49 15.24 1.07 16.22
CA ASP A 49 15.22 2.52 16.03
C ASP A 49 16.25 3.02 15.01
N GLU A 50 17.16 2.16 14.58
CA GLU A 50 18.19 2.56 13.62
C GLU A 50 17.63 2.57 12.18
N PRO A 51 17.88 3.65 11.41
CA PRO A 51 17.49 3.75 10.00
C PRO A 51 18.48 3.00 9.09
N ARG A 52 18.92 1.80 9.48
CA ARG A 52 19.76 0.96 8.64
C ARG A 52 18.91 0.17 7.63
N PRO A 53 19.41 -0.05 6.41
CA PRO A 53 18.78 -0.96 5.48
C PRO A 53 18.76 -2.37 6.08
N VAL A 54 17.65 -3.07 5.89
CA VAL A 54 17.40 -4.40 6.43
C VAL A 54 17.31 -5.36 5.27
N LYS A 55 18.04 -6.46 5.30
CA LYS A 55 17.87 -7.50 4.28
C LYS A 55 16.51 -8.14 4.46
N GLU A 56 15.66 -8.04 3.44
CA GLU A 56 14.32 -8.62 3.49
C GLU A 56 14.38 -10.15 3.46
N SER A 57 13.69 -10.79 4.41
CA SER A 57 13.52 -12.23 4.41
C SER A 57 12.60 -12.69 3.27
N GLN A 58 12.64 -13.99 2.95
CA GLN A 58 11.70 -14.58 1.98
C GLN A 58 10.23 -14.33 2.40
N LYS A 59 9.96 -14.35 3.71
CA LYS A 59 8.63 -14.09 4.24
C LYS A 59 8.18 -12.65 3.98
N MET A 60 9.07 -11.66 4.09
CA MET A 60 8.74 -10.27 3.74
C MET A 60 8.28 -10.16 2.29
N LYS A 61 8.94 -10.87 1.36
CA LYS A 61 8.55 -10.90 -0.06
C LYS A 61 7.18 -11.54 -0.25
N GLU A 62 6.88 -12.62 0.46
CA GLU A 62 5.55 -13.24 0.45
C GLU A 62 4.47 -12.27 0.95
N ILE A 63 4.74 -11.53 2.03
CA ILE A 63 3.80 -10.53 2.56
C ILE A 63 3.56 -9.41 1.53
N ASN A 64 4.62 -8.89 0.91
CA ASN A 64 4.50 -7.87 -0.14
C ASN A 64 3.68 -8.37 -1.33
N LYS A 65 3.94 -9.60 -1.80
CA LYS A 65 3.17 -10.20 -2.87
C LYS A 65 1.69 -10.35 -2.51
N LEU A 66 1.38 -10.78 -1.29
CA LEU A 66 0.00 -10.88 -0.80
C LEU A 66 -0.70 -9.52 -0.74
N ILE A 67 0.03 -8.45 -0.40
CA ILE A 67 -0.50 -7.08 -0.44
C ILE A 67 -0.88 -6.72 -1.87
N GLU A 68 0.04 -6.88 -2.83
CA GLU A 68 -0.21 -6.57 -4.25
C GLU A 68 -1.42 -7.34 -4.81
N GLU A 69 -1.53 -8.64 -4.48
CA GLU A 69 -2.67 -9.47 -4.87
C GLU A 69 -4.00 -8.90 -4.33
N ILE A 70 -4.05 -8.53 -3.05
CA ILE A 70 -5.28 -8.00 -2.42
C ILE A 70 -5.59 -6.57 -2.89
N GLU A 71 -4.58 -5.73 -3.12
CA GLU A 71 -4.78 -4.39 -3.66
C GLU A 71 -5.37 -4.43 -5.07
N SER A 72 -5.02 -5.45 -5.87
CA SER A 72 -5.61 -5.63 -7.19
C SER A 72 -7.09 -6.00 -7.17
N GLU A 73 -7.60 -6.51 -6.04
CA GLU A 73 -9.02 -6.83 -5.83
C GLU A 73 -9.84 -5.61 -5.38
N LEU A 74 -9.19 -4.54 -4.93
CA LEU A 74 -9.90 -3.31 -4.59
C LEU A 74 -10.37 -2.61 -5.88
N PRO A 75 -11.62 -2.14 -5.94
CA PRO A 75 -12.08 -1.34 -7.05
C PRO A 75 -11.23 -0.08 -7.12
N LYS A 76 -10.54 0.14 -8.25
CA LYS A 76 -9.87 1.41 -8.54
C LYS A 76 -10.96 2.48 -8.66
N SER A 77 -11.22 3.21 -7.57
CA SER A 77 -12.07 4.39 -7.63
C SER A 77 -11.36 5.47 -8.45
N GLY A 78 -11.68 5.56 -9.75
CA GLY A 78 -11.53 6.75 -10.59
C GLY A 78 -10.23 6.89 -11.39
N SER A 79 -10.32 6.68 -12.70
CA SER A 79 -9.58 7.44 -13.74
C SER A 79 -10.23 7.15 -15.11
N ASP A 80 -11.50 7.53 -15.25
CA ASP A 80 -12.14 7.85 -16.53
C ASP A 80 -12.75 9.23 -16.33
N GLU A 81 -11.89 10.24 -16.25
CA GLU A 81 -12.30 11.63 -16.43
C GLU A 81 -12.18 11.91 -17.93
N ASP A 82 -13.32 11.83 -18.60
CA ASP A 82 -13.59 12.38 -19.93
C ASP A 82 -13.12 13.84 -19.99
N ALA A 83 -11.85 14.08 -20.32
CA ALA A 83 -11.35 15.39 -20.72
C ALA A 83 -11.65 15.61 -22.21
N ALA A 84 -12.92 15.50 -22.59
CA ALA A 84 -13.44 16.06 -23.82
C ALA A 84 -13.89 17.50 -23.53
N ASN A 85 -12.93 18.44 -23.54
CA ASN A 85 -13.29 19.81 -23.91
C ASN A 85 -12.30 20.33 -24.94
N SER A 86 -12.75 20.18 -26.18
CA SER A 86 -12.27 20.82 -27.40
C SER A 86 -12.39 22.35 -27.28
N ASP A 87 -11.54 23.03 -28.05
CA ASP A 87 -11.65 24.44 -28.47
C ASP A 87 -11.22 25.54 -27.47
N ASP A 88 -9.90 25.72 -27.34
CA ASP A 88 -9.31 27.05 -27.09
C ASP A 88 -9.23 27.80 -28.44
N ASP A 89 -10.36 28.35 -28.88
CA ASP A 89 -10.42 29.29 -30.01
C ASP A 89 -10.20 30.72 -29.52
N CYS A 90 -9.00 31.22 -29.84
CA CYS A 90 -8.66 32.59 -30.22
C CYS A 90 -9.80 33.65 -30.13
N VAL A 91 -9.60 34.70 -29.34
CA VAL A 91 -9.84 36.08 -29.82
C VAL A 91 -9.17 37.13 -28.93
N GLN A 92 -8.36 37.97 -29.58
CA GLN A 92 -7.79 39.20 -29.05
C GLN A 92 -8.91 40.20 -28.75
N SER A 93 -8.86 40.89 -27.60
CA SER A 93 -9.57 42.17 -27.45
C SER A 93 -8.77 43.09 -26.55
N SER A 94 -8.18 44.07 -27.22
CA SER A 94 -7.56 45.30 -26.73
C SER A 94 -8.57 46.16 -25.98
N GLU A 95 -8.21 46.79 -24.85
CA GLU A 95 -8.94 47.91 -24.22
C GLU A 95 -8.03 48.63 -23.19
N PRO A 96 -8.35 49.84 -22.68
CA PRO A 96 -8.20 51.10 -23.40
C PRO A 96 -7.49 52.19 -22.55
N THR A 97 -7.32 53.36 -23.15
CA THR A 97 -6.80 54.62 -22.64
C THR A 97 -7.36 55.06 -21.27
N GLY A 98 -6.49 55.56 -20.39
CA GLY A 98 -6.82 56.32 -19.19
C GLY A 98 -5.60 57.04 -18.64
#